data_AF-A0A7W8K5M1-F1
#
_entry.id   AF-A0A7W8K5M1-F1
#
_cell.length_a   1.000
_cell.length_b   1.000
_cell.length_c   1.000
_cell.angle_alpha   90.00
_cell.angle_beta   90.00
_cell.angle_gamma   90.00
#
_symmetry.space_group_name_H-M   'P 1'
#
loop_
_entity.id
_entity.type
_entity.pdbx_description
1 polymer ?
#
loop_
_entity_poly.entity_id
_entity_poly.type
_entity_poly.pdbx_seq_one_letter_code
_entity_poly.pdbx_strand_id
1 'polypeptide(L)'
;MTQAWFILTRADGRDICAPSPTQLADALAEVYGKPGKPAATTADGGPAAVLLRFGYDDGLMYQVEVASGGVVTFEEWSDRDCEIALASPRRMSALKQADALQLWQWLAQRQVAKIRNLPWQSGG
;
A
#
# COMPACT_ATOMS: atom_id res chain seq x y z
N MET A 1 -10.42 -23.21 7.39
CA MET A 1 -9.09 -22.71 6.98
C MET A 1 -9.28 -21.25 6.63
N THR A 2 -8.54 -20.33 7.25
CA THR A 2 -8.62 -18.91 6.90
C THR A 2 -7.82 -18.68 5.63
N GLN A 3 -8.48 -18.25 4.56
CA GLN A 3 -7.80 -17.90 3.32
C GLN A 3 -7.23 -16.49 3.44
N ALA A 4 -5.97 -16.35 3.07
CA ALA A 4 -5.33 -15.04 2.95
C ALA A 4 -5.66 -14.46 1.58
N TRP A 5 -5.98 -13.18 1.53
CA TRP A 5 -6.25 -12.45 0.30
C TRP A 5 -5.30 -11.26 0.17
N PHE A 6 -5.05 -10.89 -1.10
CA PHE A 6 -4.27 -9.72 -1.46
C PHE A 6 -5.03 -8.96 -2.53
N ILE A 7 -5.24 -7.67 -2.31
CA ILE A 7 -5.91 -6.80 -3.28
C ILE A 7 -5.03 -5.58 -3.51
N LEU A 8 -4.63 -5.38 -4.75
CA LEU A 8 -3.99 -4.15 -5.22
C LEU A 8 -5.06 -3.25 -5.84
N THR A 9 -5.24 -2.06 -5.28
CA THR A 9 -6.04 -0.99 -5.88
C THR A 9 -5.10 -0.06 -6.64
N ARG A 10 -5.33 0.07 -7.95
CA ARG A 10 -4.57 0.93 -8.87
C ARG A 10 -4.94 2.41 -8.69
N ALA A 11 -4.17 3.31 -9.29
CA ALA A 11 -4.42 4.75 -9.23
C ALA A 11 -5.75 5.16 -9.89
N ASP A 12 -6.25 4.33 -10.81
CA ASP A 12 -7.55 4.48 -11.47
C ASP A 12 -8.72 3.84 -10.69
N GLY A 13 -8.47 3.32 -9.49
CA GLY A 13 -9.47 2.68 -8.63
C GLY A 13 -9.77 1.22 -8.97
N ARG A 14 -9.14 0.61 -9.96
CA ARG A 14 -9.35 -0.82 -10.28
C ARG A 14 -8.64 -1.73 -9.28
N ASP A 15 -9.36 -2.73 -8.82
CA ASP A 15 -8.85 -3.77 -7.94
C ASP A 15 -8.29 -4.98 -8.73
N ILE A 16 -7.14 -5.47 -8.30
CA ILE A 16 -6.49 -6.69 -8.79
C ILE A 16 -6.32 -7.64 -7.60
N CYS A 17 -7.03 -8.77 -7.64
CA CYS A 17 -6.88 -9.85 -6.69
C CYS A 17 -5.61 -10.64 -6.97
N ALA A 18 -4.88 -11.03 -5.92
CA ALA A 18 -3.63 -11.80 -5.99
C ALA A 18 -2.62 -11.21 -7.01
N PRO A 19 -2.21 -9.94 -6.84
CA PRO A 19 -1.35 -9.25 -7.78
C PRO A 19 0.03 -9.92 -7.93
N SER A 20 0.53 -10.00 -9.16
CA SER A 20 1.89 -10.47 -9.45
C SER A 20 2.93 -9.41 -9.08
N PRO A 21 4.21 -9.79 -8.87
CA PRO A 21 5.28 -8.83 -8.60
C PRO A 21 5.42 -7.75 -9.67
N THR A 22 5.18 -8.09 -10.94
CA THR A 22 5.17 -7.13 -12.05
C THR A 22 4.02 -6.14 -11.93
N GLN A 23 2.83 -6.59 -11.55
CA GLN A 23 1.67 -5.71 -11.34
C GLN A 23 1.87 -4.73 -10.18
N LEU A 24 2.56 -5.16 -9.12
CA LEU A 24 2.98 -4.28 -8.02
C LEU A 24 3.94 -3.20 -8.52
N ALA A 25 4.98 -3.58 -9.26
CA ALA A 25 5.95 -2.64 -9.80
C ALA A 25 5.31 -1.61 -10.76
N ASP A 26 4.39 -2.08 -11.62
CA ASP A 26 3.66 -1.23 -12.56
C ASP A 26 2.77 -0.22 -11.83
N ALA A 27 2.07 -0.62 -10.77
CA ALA A 27 1.21 0.27 -10.00
C ALA A 27 2.03 1.37 -9.29
N LEU A 28 3.20 1.03 -8.74
CA LEU A 28 4.09 2.05 -8.18
C LEU A 28 4.59 3.02 -9.27
N ALA A 29 4.90 2.51 -10.47
CA ALA A 29 5.33 3.38 -11.57
C ALA A 29 4.25 4.40 -12.00
N GLU A 30 2.97 4.15 -11.71
CA GLU A 30 1.89 5.11 -11.96
C GLU A 30 2.00 6.34 -11.05
N VAL A 31 2.30 6.16 -9.77
CA VAL A 31 2.35 7.26 -8.78
C VAL A 31 3.71 7.92 -8.66
N TYR A 32 4.80 7.22 -8.98
CA TYR A 32 6.14 7.81 -9.05
C TYR A 32 6.38 8.58 -10.36
N GLY A 33 5.54 8.34 -11.37
CA GLY A 33 5.77 8.82 -12.73
C GLY A 33 6.79 7.96 -13.48
N LYS A 34 6.64 7.91 -14.80
CA LYS A 34 7.65 7.29 -15.68
C LYS A 34 8.54 8.40 -16.24
N PRO A 35 9.79 8.11 -16.62
CA PRO A 35 10.59 9.06 -17.39
C PRO A 35 9.78 9.56 -18.60
N GLY A 36 9.56 10.88 -18.70
CA GLY A 36 8.78 11.50 -19.77
C GLY A 36 7.25 11.45 -19.60
N LYS A 37 6.72 10.94 -18.48
CA LYS A 37 5.28 10.99 -18.18
C LYS A 37 5.06 11.44 -16.73
N PRO A 38 4.25 12.49 -16.48
CA PRO A 38 3.96 12.92 -15.11
C PRO A 38 3.31 11.80 -14.30
N ALA A 39 3.50 11.85 -12.98
CA ALA A 39 2.80 10.98 -12.05
C ALA A 39 1.27 11.10 -12.24
N ALA A 40 0.56 10.01 -11.99
CA ALA A 40 -0.89 10.01 -12.02
C ALA A 40 -1.46 11.02 -11.01
N THR A 41 -2.54 11.69 -11.40
CA THR A 41 -3.34 12.56 -10.54
C THR A 41 -4.77 12.05 -10.52
N THR A 42 -5.49 12.29 -9.43
CA THR A 42 -6.92 12.02 -9.35
C THR A 42 -7.71 12.97 -10.25
N ALA A 43 -9.00 12.69 -10.47
CA ALA A 43 -9.90 13.55 -11.24
C ALA A 43 -10.00 14.97 -10.65
N ASP A 44 -9.87 15.08 -9.33
CA ASP A 44 -9.85 16.35 -8.59
C ASP A 44 -8.49 17.06 -8.63
N GLY A 45 -7.52 16.55 -9.39
CA GLY A 45 -6.17 17.10 -9.49
C GLY A 45 -5.28 16.81 -8.27
N GLY A 46 -5.74 15.99 -7.34
CA GLY A 46 -4.97 15.54 -6.19
C GLY A 46 -3.91 14.49 -6.54
N PRO A 47 -2.96 14.24 -5.63
CA PRO A 47 -1.96 13.19 -5.81
C PRO A 47 -2.65 11.82 -5.91
N ALA A 48 -2.39 11.06 -6.98
CA ALA A 48 -2.90 9.70 -7.04
C ALA A 48 -2.17 8.80 -6.02
N ALA A 49 -2.88 7.78 -5.56
CA ALA A 49 -2.35 6.78 -4.66
C ALA A 49 -2.69 5.38 -5.16
N VAL A 50 -1.85 4.43 -4.79
CA VAL A 50 -2.04 3.00 -5.01
C VAL A 50 -1.99 2.30 -3.67
N LEU A 51 -2.83 1.29 -3.50
CA LEU A 51 -3.06 0.67 -2.20
C LEU A 51 -2.92 -0.84 -2.31
N LEU A 52 -2.04 -1.44 -1.51
CA LEU A 52 -1.98 -2.88 -1.35
C LEU A 52 -2.58 -3.28 -0.02
N ARG A 53 -3.64 -4.09 -0.06
CA ARG A 53 -4.30 -4.67 1.11
C ARG A 53 -3.97 -6.15 1.20
N PHE A 54 -3.71 -6.60 2.41
CA PHE A 54 -3.52 -8.00 2.79
C PHE A 54 -4.38 -8.29 4.01
N GLY A 55 -5.17 -9.36 3.96
CA GLY A 55 -5.96 -9.76 5.12
C GLY A 55 -6.35 -11.23 5.08
N TYR A 56 -7.09 -11.63 6.10
CA TYR A 56 -7.76 -12.92 6.18
C TYR A 56 -9.27 -12.72 6.06
N ASP A 57 -10.02 -13.76 5.67
CA ASP A 57 -11.48 -13.66 5.54
C ASP A 57 -12.22 -13.34 6.85
N ASP A 58 -11.61 -13.65 8.00
CA ASP A 58 -12.19 -13.46 9.33
C ASP A 58 -11.13 -12.91 10.30
N GLY A 59 -10.64 -11.70 10.03
CA GLY A 59 -9.77 -11.00 10.96
C GLY A 59 -8.85 -9.96 10.34
N LEU A 60 -7.65 -9.90 10.89
CA LEU A 60 -6.67 -8.82 10.70
C LEU A 60 -6.46 -8.47 9.22
N MET A 61 -6.57 -7.18 8.92
CA MET A 61 -6.19 -6.58 7.65
C MET A 61 -5.06 -5.58 7.85
N TYR A 62 -4.16 -5.56 6.88
CA TYR A 62 -3.05 -4.63 6.77
C TYR A 62 -3.14 -3.94 5.43
N GLN A 63 -2.87 -2.63 5.41
CA GLN A 63 -2.80 -1.90 4.15
C GLN A 63 -1.58 -1.00 4.08
N VAL A 64 -0.98 -0.95 2.90
CA VAL A 64 0.13 -0.06 2.57
C VAL A 64 -0.27 0.76 1.36
N GLU A 65 -0.59 2.02 1.62
CA GLU A 65 -0.84 3.04 0.59
C GLU A 65 0.48 3.67 0.17
N VAL A 66 0.64 3.94 -1.12
CA VAL A 66 1.73 4.74 -1.68
C VAL A 66 1.13 5.83 -2.56
N ALA A 67 1.27 7.08 -2.13
CA ALA A 67 0.87 8.25 -2.89
C ALA A 67 2.05 8.82 -3.70
N SER A 68 1.73 9.73 -4.63
CA SER A 68 2.74 10.42 -5.42
C SER A 68 3.81 11.09 -4.54
N GLY A 69 5.07 11.09 -5.01
CA GLY A 69 6.20 11.62 -4.23
C GLY A 69 6.72 10.67 -3.14
N GLY A 70 6.24 9.41 -3.10
CA GLY A 70 6.76 8.38 -2.19
C GLY A 70 6.30 8.57 -0.75
N VAL A 71 5.12 9.14 -0.56
CA VAL A 71 4.44 9.16 0.74
C VAL A 71 3.79 7.80 0.93
N VAL A 72 4.17 7.10 1.99
CA VAL A 72 3.67 5.77 2.33
C VAL A 72 2.90 5.84 3.63
N THR A 73 1.69 5.27 3.64
CA THR A 73 0.87 5.11 4.83
C THR A 73 0.66 3.61 5.10
N PHE A 74 0.98 3.16 6.31
CA PHE A 74 0.72 1.80 6.78
C PHE A 74 -0.33 1.82 7.88
N GLU A 75 -1.36 1.00 7.71
CA GLU A 75 -2.47 0.88 8.65
C GLU A 75 -2.81 -0.57 8.94
N GLU A 76 -3.41 -0.77 10.12
CA GLU A 76 -3.70 -2.07 10.69
C GLU A 76 -5.15 -2.04 11.20
N TRP A 77 -5.95 -3.01 10.78
CA TRP A 77 -7.39 -3.05 11.01
C TRP A 77 -7.81 -4.43 11.53
N SER A 78 -8.84 -4.46 12.39
CA SER A 78 -9.41 -5.71 12.93
C SER A 78 -10.07 -6.57 11.87
N ASP A 79 -10.58 -5.94 10.82
CA ASP A 79 -11.43 -6.52 9.80
C ASP A 79 -11.23 -5.79 8.46
N ARG A 80 -11.89 -6.29 7.42
CA ARG A 80 -11.81 -5.78 6.05
C ARG A 80 -12.59 -4.48 5.83
N ASP A 81 -13.60 -4.22 6.64
CA ASP A 81 -14.48 -3.06 6.51
C ASP A 81 -13.88 -1.80 7.15
N CYS A 82 -12.65 -1.91 7.69
CA CYS A 82 -11.95 -0.85 8.39
C CYS A 82 -12.76 -0.30 9.57
N GLU A 83 -13.47 -1.17 10.29
CA GLU A 83 -14.31 -0.73 11.41
C GLU A 83 -13.48 -0.31 12.62
N ILE A 84 -12.45 -1.09 12.99
CA ILE A 84 -11.59 -0.78 14.14
C ILE A 84 -10.11 -0.74 13.74
N ALA A 85 -9.50 0.44 13.85
CA ALA A 85 -8.06 0.61 13.69
C ALA A 85 -7.31 0.03 14.89
N LEU A 86 -6.36 -0.86 14.65
CA LEU A 86 -5.57 -1.54 15.68
C LEU A 86 -4.36 -0.74 16.13
N ALA A 87 -3.94 0.24 15.33
CA ALA A 87 -2.88 1.17 15.63
C ALA A 87 -3.11 2.49 14.88
N SER A 88 -2.54 3.58 15.38
CA SER A 88 -2.50 4.84 14.64
C SER A 88 -1.78 4.64 13.29
N PRO A 89 -2.26 5.28 12.21
CA PRO A 89 -1.59 5.23 10.92
C PRO A 89 -0.13 5.64 11.02
N ARG A 90 0.74 4.84 10.41
CA ARG A 90 2.18 5.08 10.39
C ARG A 90 2.57 5.62 9.03
N ARG A 91 3.39 6.67 9.00
CA ARG A 91 3.76 7.32 7.74
C ARG A 91 5.25 7.36 7.51
N MET A 92 5.65 7.30 6.24
CA MET A 92 6.99 7.65 5.79
C MET A 92 6.85 8.52 4.54
N SER A 93 7.77 9.46 4.35
CA SER A 93 7.74 10.39 3.24
C SER A 93 8.99 10.23 2.38
N ALA A 94 8.88 10.57 1.09
CA ALA A 94 10.00 10.55 0.14
C ALA A 94 10.71 9.18 0.01
N LEU A 95 9.98 8.08 0.16
CA LEU A 95 10.52 6.75 -0.11
C LEU A 95 10.84 6.61 -1.59
N LYS A 96 11.95 5.96 -1.95
CA LYS A 96 12.22 5.63 -3.35
C LYS A 96 11.29 4.51 -3.81
N GLN A 97 10.98 4.47 -5.10
CA GLN A 97 10.10 3.43 -5.68
C GLN A 97 10.55 2.00 -5.34
N ALA A 98 11.86 1.74 -5.32
CA ALA A 98 12.41 0.43 -4.98
C ALA A 98 12.11 0.04 -3.52
N ASP A 99 12.16 1.00 -2.59
CA ASP A 99 11.87 0.77 -1.17
C ASP A 99 10.37 0.55 -0.96
N ALA A 100 9.53 1.31 -1.66
CA ALA A 100 8.07 1.10 -1.68
C ALA A 100 7.69 -0.28 -2.25
N LEU A 101 8.38 -0.74 -3.30
CA LEU A 101 8.19 -2.08 -3.85
C LEU A 101 8.60 -3.15 -2.84
N GLN A 102 9.72 -2.96 -2.14
CA GLN A 102 10.19 -3.90 -1.13
C GLN A 102 9.19 -4.03 0.04
N LEU A 103 8.58 -2.92 0.46
CA LEU A 103 7.50 -2.90 1.45
C LEU A 103 6.30 -3.75 1.01
N TRP A 104 5.83 -3.55 -0.22
CA TRP A 104 4.73 -4.33 -0.79
C TRP A 104 5.07 -5.81 -0.94
N GLN A 105 6.31 -6.14 -1.30
CA GLN A 105 6.77 -7.54 -1.32
C GLN A 105 6.78 -8.16 0.08
N TRP A 106 7.19 -7.44 1.12
CA TRP A 106 7.09 -7.92 2.49
C TRP A 106 5.64 -8.14 2.91
N LEU A 107 4.73 -7.23 2.53
CA LEU A 107 3.31 -7.41 2.81
C LEU A 107 2.75 -8.66 2.11
N ALA A 108 3.03 -8.82 0.81
CA ALA A 108 2.67 -10.00 0.02
C ALA A 108 3.22 -11.32 0.61
N GLN A 109 4.40 -11.27 1.22
CA GLN A 109 5.05 -12.39 1.88
C GLN A 109 4.68 -12.53 3.37
N ARG A 110 3.71 -11.75 3.86
CA ARG A 110 3.22 -11.75 5.26
C ARG A 110 4.30 -11.40 6.29
N GLN A 111 5.34 -10.69 5.88
CA GLN A 111 6.44 -10.25 6.75
C GLN A 111 6.08 -8.94 7.47
N VAL A 112 4.88 -8.86 8.05
CA VAL A 112 4.35 -7.66 8.71
C VAL A 112 5.23 -7.20 9.87
N ALA A 113 5.86 -8.13 10.59
CA ALA A 113 6.79 -7.80 11.65
C ALA A 113 7.98 -6.96 11.16
N LYS A 114 8.48 -7.19 9.93
CA LYS A 114 9.53 -6.36 9.34
C LYS A 114 9.04 -4.96 9.04
N ILE A 115 7.84 -4.86 8.46
CA ILE A 115 7.19 -3.59 8.13
C ILE A 115 7.03 -2.75 9.40
N ARG A 116 6.48 -3.32 10.49
CA ARG A 116 6.28 -2.63 11.78
C ARG A 116 7.57 -2.06 12.40
N ASN A 117 8.72 -2.67 12.14
CA ASN A 117 10.02 -2.29 12.72
C ASN A 117 10.78 -1.24 11.91
N LEU A 118 10.20 -0.73 10.82
CA LEU A 118 10.79 0.38 10.06
C LEU A 118 10.69 1.70 10.83
N PRO A 119 11.53 2.70 10.48
CA PRO A 119 11.54 4.00 11.14
C PRO A 119 10.35 4.87 10.69
N TRP A 120 9.15 4.45 11.06
CA TRP A 120 7.91 5.18 10.81
C TRP A 120 7.90 6.50 11.57
N GLN A 121 7.30 7.52 10.96
CA GLN A 121 6.84 8.70 11.67
C GLN A 121 5.58 8.30 12.42
N SER A 122 5.64 8.34 13.75
CA SER A 122 4.43 8.25 14.57
C SER A 122 3.56 9.46 14.24
N GLY A 123 2.34 9.23 13.77
CA GLY A 123 1.33 10.29 13.75
C GLY A 123 1.16 10.78 15.19
N GLY A 124 1.48 12.05 15.42
CA GLY A 124 1.27 12.71 16.71
C GLY A 124 -0.21 12.86 17.03
#